data_AF-A0ABF7RFX6-F1
#
_entry.id   AF-A0ABF7RFX6-F1
#
_cell.length_a   1.000
_cell.length_b   1.000
_cell.length_c   1.000
_cell.angle_alpha   90.00
_cell.angle_beta   90.00
_cell.angle_gamma   90.00
#
_symmetry.space_group_name_H-M   'P 1'
#
loop_
_entity.id
_entity.type
_entity.pdbx_description
1 polymer ?
#
loop_
_entity_poly.entity_id
_entity_poly.type
_entity_poly.pdbx_seq_one_letter_code
_entity_poly.pdbx_strand_id
1 'polypeptide(L)'
;MEYAELIDKALHDRTVNKAAHEMGIPQPSLDRYVKGSRLPTYAAALILAKEAGVSAAQALCAVAAEEARRMGIYENVKKVFRNLLRAKKQTVRMAS
;
A
#
# COMPACT_ATOMS: atom_id res chain seq x y z
N MET A 1 -9.17 1.23 0.15
CA MET A 1 -8.70 1.46 -1.21
C MET A 1 -7.89 0.25 -1.61
N GLU A 2 -8.08 -0.19 -2.84
CA GLU A 2 -7.34 -1.32 -3.39
C GLU A 2 -6.00 -0.86 -3.97
N TYR A 3 -5.06 -1.80 -4.15
CA TYR A 3 -3.75 -1.49 -4.71
C TYR A 3 -3.82 -0.90 -6.13
N ALA A 4 -4.72 -1.41 -6.98
CA ALA A 4 -4.93 -0.87 -8.32
C ALA A 4 -5.40 0.59 -8.28
N GLU A 5 -6.33 0.93 -7.37
CA GLU A 5 -6.81 2.31 -7.19
C GLU A 5 -5.69 3.26 -6.70
N LEU A 6 -4.76 2.77 -5.88
CA LEU A 6 -3.59 3.55 -5.47
C LEU A 6 -2.69 3.86 -6.67
N ILE A 7 -2.45 2.87 -7.52
CA ILE A 7 -1.62 3.04 -8.73
C ILE A 7 -2.28 4.01 -9.71
N ASP A 8 -3.57 3.84 -10.00
CA ASP A 8 -4.30 4.68 -10.93
C ASP A 8 -4.30 6.14 -10.46
N LYS A 9 -4.58 6.37 -9.16
CA LYS A 9 -4.52 7.71 -8.57
C LYS A 9 -3.12 8.31 -8.58
N ALA A 10 -2.07 7.51 -8.43
CA ALA A 10 -0.70 8.01 -8.47
C ALA A 10 -0.28 8.36 -9.91
N LEU A 11 -0.71 7.59 -10.91
CA LEU A 11 -0.41 7.87 -12.31
C LEU A 11 -1.18 9.09 -12.84
N HIS A 12 -2.42 9.30 -12.36
CA HIS A 12 -3.38 10.20 -13.00
C HIS A 12 -3.53 9.77 -14.48
N ASP A 13 -3.36 10.69 -15.42
CA ASP A 13 -3.37 10.41 -16.87
C ASP A 13 -1.96 10.38 -17.49
N ARG A 14 -0.91 10.28 -16.67
CA ARG A 14 0.48 10.30 -17.14
C ARG A 14 0.90 8.95 -17.68
N THR A 15 1.74 8.96 -18.72
CA THR A 15 2.48 7.76 -19.11
C THR A 15 3.42 7.33 -17.98
N VAL A 16 3.67 6.02 -17.86
CA VAL A 16 4.58 5.46 -16.85
C VAL A 16 5.96 6.13 -16.90
N ASN A 17 6.46 6.47 -18.09
CA ASN A 17 7.76 7.12 -18.24
C ASN A 17 7.77 8.53 -17.63
N LYS A 18 6.77 9.36 -17.97
CA LYS A 18 6.64 10.71 -17.42
C LYS A 18 6.47 10.68 -15.89
N ALA A 19 5.57 9.82 -15.40
CA ALA A 19 5.34 9.62 -13.98
C ALA A 19 6.61 9.17 -13.24
N ALA A 20 7.34 8.19 -13.77
CA ALA A 20 8.59 7.70 -13.18
C ALA A 20 9.63 8.81 -13.00
N HIS A 21 9.80 9.64 -14.03
CA HIS A 21 10.72 10.77 -13.99
C HIS A 21 10.33 11.80 -12.92
N GLU A 22 9.06 12.21 -12.90
CA GLU A 22 8.55 13.21 -11.95
C GLU A 22 8.59 12.72 -10.50
N MET A 23 8.34 11.42 -10.28
CA MET A 23 8.35 10.80 -8.95
C MET A 23 9.75 10.44 -8.45
N GLY A 24 10.78 10.49 -9.31
CA GLY A 24 12.12 10.00 -8.99
C GLY A 24 12.17 8.48 -8.76
N ILE A 25 11.24 7.73 -9.36
CA ILE A 25 11.21 6.26 -9.29
C ILE A 25 11.82 5.71 -10.58
N PRO A 26 12.72 4.72 -10.54
CA PRO A 26 13.22 4.09 -11.77
C PRO A 26 12.07 3.57 -12.63
N GLN A 27 12.02 3.96 -13.90
CA GLN A 27 10.93 3.60 -14.80
C GLN A 27 10.63 2.08 -14.85
N PRO A 28 11.63 1.18 -14.87
CA PRO A 28 11.37 -0.27 -14.83
C PRO A 28 10.71 -0.74 -13.53
N SER A 29 10.97 -0.05 -12.41
CA SER A 29 10.33 -0.33 -11.13
C SER A 29 8.87 0.11 -11.17
N LEU A 30 8.59 1.34 -11.62
CA LEU A 30 7.22 1.83 -11.71
C LEU A 30 6.37 0.99 -12.69
N ASP A 31 6.92 0.61 -13.85
CA ASP A 31 6.25 -0.28 -14.80
C ASP A 31 5.83 -1.61 -14.17
N ARG A 32 6.70 -2.22 -13.35
CA ARG A 32 6.38 -3.46 -12.63
C ARG A 32 5.31 -3.24 -11.55
N TYR A 33 5.28 -2.08 -10.91
CA TYR A 33 4.25 -1.72 -9.94
C TYR A 33 2.89 -1.60 -10.62
N VAL A 34 2.85 -0.92 -11.77
CA VAL A 34 1.63 -0.70 -12.57
C VAL A 34 1.07 -2.02 -13.09
N LYS A 35 1.93 -2.87 -13.64
CA LYS A 35 1.53 -4.22 -14.10
C LYS A 35 1.20 -5.18 -12.96
N GLY A 36 1.42 -4.76 -11.71
CA GLY A 36 1.28 -5.62 -10.54
C GLY A 36 2.23 -6.82 -10.55
N SER A 37 3.32 -6.83 -11.32
CA SER A 37 4.29 -7.93 -11.29
C SER A 37 5.20 -7.88 -10.07
N ARG A 38 5.39 -6.68 -9.49
CA ARG A 38 6.10 -6.44 -8.25
C ARG A 38 5.36 -5.39 -7.42
N LEU A 39 5.40 -5.51 -6.10
CA LEU A 39 4.88 -4.48 -5.20
C LEU A 39 5.93 -3.39 -4.91
N PRO A 40 5.50 -2.14 -4.67
CA PRO A 40 6.39 -1.06 -4.28
C PRO A 40 7.04 -1.35 -2.93
N THR A 41 8.28 -0.88 -2.78
CA THR A 41 8.92 -0.82 -1.46
C THR A 41 8.23 0.22 -0.58
N TYR A 42 8.51 0.24 0.73
CA TYR A 42 7.94 1.25 1.62
C TYR A 42 8.19 2.69 1.15
N ALA A 43 9.41 3.01 0.72
CA ALA A 43 9.74 4.35 0.20
C ALA A 43 8.93 4.68 -1.07
N ALA A 44 8.83 3.73 -2.01
CA ALA A 44 8.03 3.92 -3.23
C ALA A 44 6.53 4.07 -2.90
N ALA A 45 6.00 3.31 -1.94
CA ALA A 45 4.61 3.43 -1.50
C ALA A 45 4.30 4.80 -0.90
N LEU A 46 5.24 5.41 -0.17
CA LEU A 46 5.09 6.78 0.36
C LEU A 46 5.11 7.84 -0.75
N ILE A 47 5.95 7.66 -1.78
CA ILE A 47 5.95 8.53 -2.96
C ILE A 47 4.61 8.42 -3.69
N LEU A 48 4.13 7.21 -3.94
CA LEU A 48 2.82 6.97 -4.56
C LEU A 48 1.69 7.57 -3.74
N ALA A 49 1.76 7.50 -2.39
CA ALA A 49 0.76 8.10 -1.51
C ALA A 49 0.66 9.62 -1.70
N LYS A 50 1.82 10.30 -1.76
CA LYS A 50 1.91 11.74 -2.00
C LYS A 50 1.29 12.11 -3.34
N GLU A 51 1.65 11.39 -4.41
CA GLU A 51 1.16 11.64 -5.76
C GLU A 51 -0.34 11.37 -5.91
N ALA A 52 -0.85 10.33 -5.26
CA ALA A 52 -2.26 9.97 -5.25
C ALA A 52 -3.12 10.86 -4.33
N GLY A 53 -2.51 11.77 -3.56
CA GLY A 53 -3.22 12.62 -2.61
C GLY A 53 -3.88 11.83 -1.47
N VAL A 54 -3.30 10.71 -1.05
CA VAL A 54 -3.81 9.86 0.05
C VAL A 54 -2.83 9.79 1.22
N SER A 55 -3.32 9.41 2.39
CA SER A 55 -2.46 9.26 3.56
C SER A 55 -1.46 8.11 3.39
N ALA A 56 -0.28 8.26 3.99
CA ALA A 56 0.75 7.21 4.04
C ALA A 56 0.21 5.89 4.59
N ALA A 57 -0.57 5.94 5.66
CA ALA A 57 -1.18 4.75 6.27
C ALA A 57 -2.09 4.02 5.28
N GLN A 58 -2.93 4.76 4.56
CA GLN A 58 -3.86 4.18 3.59
C GLN A 58 -3.13 3.50 2.43
N ALA A 59 -2.07 4.12 1.89
CA ALA A 59 -1.25 3.54 0.83
C ALA A 59 -0.51 2.28 1.29
N LEU A 60 0.12 2.32 2.46
CA LEU A 60 0.81 1.16 3.04
C LEU A 60 -0.16 0.01 3.32
N CYS A 61 -1.36 0.29 3.82
CA CYS A 61 -2.39 -0.72 4.00
C CYS A 61 -2.82 -1.35 2.68
N ALA A 62 -2.95 -0.58 1.60
CA ALA A 62 -3.29 -1.10 0.28
C ALA A 62 -2.21 -2.07 -0.25
N VAL A 63 -0.93 -1.69 -0.13
CA VAL A 63 0.19 -2.55 -0.53
C VAL A 63 0.25 -3.82 0.32
N ALA A 64 0.11 -3.71 1.64
CA ALA A 64 0.13 -4.86 2.56
C ALA A 64 -1.05 -5.82 2.33
N ALA A 65 -2.24 -5.29 2.02
CA ALA A 65 -3.40 -6.10 1.69
C ALA A 65 -3.16 -6.91 0.41
N GLU A 66 -2.61 -6.28 -0.62
CA GLU A 66 -2.27 -6.93 -1.89
C GLU A 66 -1.14 -7.97 -1.73
N GLU A 67 -0.12 -7.69 -0.91
CA GLU A 67 0.92 -8.66 -0.57
C GLU A 67 0.33 -9.90 0.12
N ALA A 68 -0.49 -9.69 1.15
CA ALA A 68 -1.13 -10.78 1.89
C ALA A 68 -2.07 -11.60 0.99
N ARG A 69 -2.75 -10.95 0.03
CA ARG A 69 -3.58 -11.61 -0.99
C ARG A 69 -2.72 -12.52 -1.90
N ARG A 70 -1.58 -12.03 -2.40
CA ARG A 70 -0.67 -12.80 -3.27
C ARG A 70 -0.03 -13.99 -2.58
N MET A 71 0.28 -13.82 -1.30
CA MET A 71 0.85 -14.89 -0.48
C MET A 71 -0.20 -15.95 -0.06
N GLY A 72 -1.50 -15.72 -0.32
CA GLY A 72 -2.57 -16.61 0.13
C GLY A 72 -2.78 -16.62 1.65
N ILE A 73 -2.18 -15.68 2.38
CA ILE A 73 -2.23 -15.59 3.85
C ILE A 73 -3.15 -14.48 4.35
N TYR A 74 -3.95 -13.88 3.46
CA TYR A 74 -4.82 -12.75 3.78
C TYR A 74 -5.67 -12.97 5.04
N GLU A 75 -6.30 -14.13 5.17
CA GLU A 75 -7.10 -14.46 6.35
C GLU A 75 -6.27 -14.64 7.64
N ASN A 76 -5.02 -15.11 7.53
CA ASN A 76 -4.10 -15.19 8.67
C ASN A 76 -3.69 -13.79 9.13
N VAL A 77 -3.34 -12.90 8.20
CA VAL A 77 -3.01 -11.50 8.49
C VAL A 77 -4.21 -10.79 9.14
N LYS A 78 -5.42 -11.00 8.60
CA LYS A 78 -6.67 -10.44 9.17
C LYS A 78 -6.94 -10.96 10.59
N LYS A 79 -6.65 -12.24 10.87
CA LYS A 79 -6.72 -12.79 12.24
C LYS A 79 -5.72 -12.10 13.18
N VAL A 80 -4.47 -11.92 12.76
CA VAL A 80 -3.43 -11.23 13.57
C VAL A 80 -3.85 -9.79 13.87
N PHE A 81 -4.31 -9.03 12.88
CA PHE A 81 -4.79 -7.66 13.09
C PHE A 81 -5.97 -7.59 14.06
N ARG A 82 -6.96 -8.49 13.94
CA ARG A 82 -8.09 -8.56 14.90
C ARG A 82 -7.62 -8.84 16.32
N ASN A 83 -6.64 -9.72 16.49
CA ASN A 83 -6.09 -10.05 17.81
C ASN A 83 -5.36 -8.85 18.42
N LEU A 84 -4.57 -8.11 17.64
CA LEU A 84 -3.91 -6.88 18.10
C LEU A 84 -4.91 -5.81 18.55
N LEU A 85 -5.97 -5.58 17.77
CA LEU A 85 -7.02 -4.62 18.13
C LEU A 85 -7.78 -5.03 19.40
N ARG A 86 -8.03 -6.33 19.56
CA ARG A 86 -8.69 -6.88 20.75
C ARG A 86 -7.81 -6.74 22.00
N ALA A 87 -6.52 -7.01 21.89
CA ALA A 87 -5.56 -6.81 22.97
C ALA A 87 -5.53 -5.34 23.42
N LYS A 88 -5.45 -4.39 22.48
CA LYS A 88 -5.49 -2.95 22.79
C LYS A 88 -6.75 -2.54 23.55
N LYS A 89 -7.92 -3.07 23.16
CA LYS A 89 -9.19 -2.82 23.87
C LYS A 89 -9.18 -3.34 25.30
N GLN A 90 -8.55 -4.49 25.56
CA GLN A 90 -8.42 -5.04 26.91
C GLN A 90 -7.49 -4.20 27.78
N THR A 91 -6.37 -3.72 27.24
CA THR A 91 -5.43 -2.88 27.99
C THR A 91 -6.05 -1.56 28.43
N VAL A 92 -6.83 -0.90 27.55
CA VAL A 92 -7.56 0.34 27.91
C VAL A 92 -8.59 0.11 29.00
N ARG A 93 -9.28 -1.03 28.97
CA ARG A 93 -10.35 -1.36 29.93
C ARG A 93 -9.83 -1.79 31.30
N MET A 94 -8.60 -2.28 31.40
CA MET A 94 -7.94 -2.57 32.70
C MET A 94 -7.19 -1.37 33.28
N ALA A 95 -6.99 -0.31 32.50
CA ALA A 95 -6.34 0.93 32.93
C ALA A 95 -7.34 2.04 33.31
N SER A 96 -8.64 1.73 33.32
CA SER A 96 -9.74 2.63 33.71
C SER A 96 -10.30 2.26 35.07
#